data_AF-A0A9D6Y798-F1
#
_entry.id   AF-A0A9D6Y798-F1
#
_cell.length_a   1.000
_cell.length_b   1.000
_cell.length_c   1.000
_cell.angle_alpha   90.00
_cell.angle_beta   90.00
_cell.angle_gamma   90.00
#
_symmetry.space_group_name_H-M   'P 1'
#
loop_
_entity.id
_entity.type
_entity.pdbx_description
1 polymer ?
#
loop_
_entity_poly.entity_id
_entity_poly.type
_entity_poly.pdbx_seq_one_letter_code
_entity_poly.pdbx_strand_id
1 'polypeptide(L)'
;MVEADEGNGEVRCDVPGITAPRKEKTVSSDIERASLAAKFERHADEEGKILAQYRVLAEKLGSSSAANLVSHILTEEELHHLLLRTLAKWLREAPSQQEPCTPPDVDRAELLRLTAELQKHELETIAACRTAKSQLPAEHAELFGTLLEAMVLDSEKHHRLLAAVATML
;
A
#
# COMPACT_ATOMS: atom_id res chain seq x y z
N MET A 1 57.17 -54.34 29.81
CA MET A 1 58.02 -54.64 28.64
C MET A 1 57.40 -53.92 27.45
N VAL A 2 58.09 -52.87 26.97
CA VAL A 2 58.05 -52.25 25.62
C VAL A 2 56.77 -51.46 25.26
N GLU A 3 56.78 -50.12 25.45
CA GLU A 3 56.97 -49.00 24.46
C GLU A 3 55.64 -48.57 23.79
N ALA A 4 55.09 -47.37 24.06
CA ALA A 4 55.42 -46.05 23.51
C ALA A 4 54.98 -45.87 22.04
N ASP A 5 54.06 -44.92 21.76
CA ASP A 5 54.35 -43.86 20.79
C ASP A 5 53.42 -42.64 20.93
N GLU A 6 54.03 -41.48 20.81
CA GLU A 6 53.48 -40.13 20.85
C GLU A 6 52.93 -39.73 19.48
N GLY A 7 52.01 -38.78 19.44
CA GLY A 7 51.44 -38.28 18.19
C GLY A 7 50.83 -36.91 18.36
N ASN A 8 51.62 -35.96 18.88
CA ASN A 8 51.32 -34.54 18.95
C ASN A 8 51.17 -33.96 17.53
N GLY A 9 50.06 -33.26 17.27
CA GLY A 9 49.73 -32.68 15.96
C GLY A 9 49.00 -31.35 16.10
N GLU A 10 49.65 -30.37 16.73
CA GLU A 10 49.25 -28.98 16.69
C GLU A 10 49.73 -28.35 15.37
N VAL A 11 48.81 -28.03 14.45
CA VAL A 11 49.09 -27.09 13.33
C VAL A 11 47.91 -26.14 13.14
N ARG A 12 48.09 -24.97 13.75
CA ARG A 12 47.81 -23.61 13.26
C ARG A 12 46.88 -23.41 12.05
N CYS A 13 45.90 -22.56 12.32
CA CYS A 13 45.49 -21.37 11.56
C CYS A 13 45.69 -21.39 10.04
N ASP A 14 44.56 -21.43 9.33
CA ASP A 14 44.19 -20.36 8.39
C ASP A 14 42.67 -20.35 8.25
N VAL A 15 42.01 -19.31 8.76
CA VAL A 15 40.62 -18.99 8.43
C VAL A 15 40.67 -17.82 7.47
N PRO A 16 40.59 -18.02 6.14
CA PRO A 16 40.49 -16.94 5.19
C PRO A 16 39.04 -16.54 5.03
N GLY A 17 38.77 -15.24 5.17
CA GLY A 17 37.58 -14.62 4.59
C GLY A 17 36.64 -14.00 5.61
N ILE A 18 37.07 -12.87 6.17
CA ILE A 18 36.15 -11.83 6.65
C ILE A 18 35.15 -11.56 5.53
N THR A 19 33.89 -11.95 5.75
CA THR A 19 32.77 -11.66 4.87
C THR A 19 32.50 -10.16 4.87
N ALA A 20 32.89 -9.50 3.78
CA ALA A 20 32.31 -8.22 3.42
C ALA A 20 31.65 -8.36 2.03
N PRO A 21 30.31 -8.50 2.02
CA PRO A 21 29.53 -7.70 1.10
C PRO A 21 28.25 -7.23 1.80
N ARG A 22 28.31 -6.10 2.52
CA ARG A 22 27.10 -5.48 3.10
C ARG A 22 26.88 -4.02 2.69
N LYS A 23 27.85 -3.37 2.02
CA LYS A 23 27.72 -1.95 1.63
C LYS A 23 27.05 -1.75 0.27
N GLU A 24 27.39 -2.54 -0.75
CA GLU A 24 26.83 -2.35 -2.11
C GLU A 24 25.33 -2.63 -2.21
N LYS A 25 24.84 -3.68 -1.54
CA LYS A 25 23.43 -4.07 -1.59
C LYS A 25 22.50 -3.04 -0.93
N THR A 26 22.96 -2.40 0.15
CA THR A 26 22.20 -1.38 0.90
C THR A 26 22.18 -0.05 0.15
N VAL A 27 23.30 0.36 -0.44
CA VAL A 27 23.36 1.58 -1.27
C VAL A 27 22.46 1.46 -2.50
N SER A 28 22.40 0.28 -3.13
CA SER A 28 21.49 0.03 -4.26
C SER A 28 20.01 0.17 -3.86
N SER A 29 19.60 -0.39 -2.72
CA SER A 29 18.20 -0.31 -2.26
C SER A 29 17.80 1.12 -1.86
N ASP A 30 18.72 1.89 -1.30
CA ASP A 30 18.46 3.28 -0.92
C ASP A 30 18.31 4.19 -2.15
N ILE A 31 19.10 3.96 -3.20
CA ILE A 31 18.96 4.64 -4.49
C ILE A 31 17.63 4.28 -5.15
N GLU A 32 17.23 3.01 -5.14
CA GLU A 32 15.95 2.54 -5.69
C GLU A 32 14.75 3.16 -4.95
N ARG A 33 14.78 3.17 -3.61
CA ARG A 33 13.77 3.82 -2.77
C ARG A 33 13.66 5.32 -3.06
N ALA A 34 14.80 6.02 -3.11
CA ALA A 34 14.83 7.45 -3.41
C ALA A 34 14.28 7.74 -4.82
N SER A 35 14.63 6.92 -5.80
CA SER A 35 14.10 6.99 -7.17
C SER A 35 12.58 6.79 -7.21
N LEU A 36 12.06 5.82 -6.45
CA LEU A 36 10.62 5.58 -6.34
C LEU A 36 9.89 6.73 -5.64
N ALA A 37 10.44 7.26 -4.55
CA ALA A 37 9.88 8.43 -3.85
C ALA A 37 9.78 9.64 -4.80
N ALA A 38 10.84 9.92 -5.57
CA ALA A 38 10.83 11.00 -6.55
C ALA A 38 9.79 10.81 -7.67
N LYS A 39 9.49 9.56 -8.07
CA LYS A 39 8.41 9.28 -9.02
C LYS A 39 7.04 9.62 -8.43
N PHE A 40 6.76 9.22 -7.18
CA PHE A 40 5.50 9.54 -6.52
C PHE A 40 5.32 11.04 -6.31
N GLU A 41 6.38 11.79 -5.99
CA GLU A 41 6.29 13.25 -5.86
C GLU A 41 5.97 13.94 -7.17
N ARG A 42 6.65 13.54 -8.26
CA ARG A 42 6.35 14.10 -9.58
C ARG A 42 4.90 13.81 -9.99
N HIS A 43 4.41 12.61 -9.69
CA HIS A 43 3.02 12.27 -9.98
C HIS A 43 2.05 13.11 -9.16
N ALA A 44 2.30 13.27 -7.86
CA ALA A 44 1.50 14.15 -7.01
C ALA A 44 1.53 15.62 -7.52
N ASP A 45 2.69 16.13 -7.97
CA ASP A 45 2.79 17.46 -8.59
C ASP A 45 1.93 17.59 -9.87
N GLU A 46 1.85 16.52 -10.67
CA GLU A 46 1.03 16.47 -11.88
C GLU A 46 -0.47 16.43 -11.54
N GLU A 47 -0.88 15.61 -10.58
CA GLU A 47 -2.26 15.55 -10.08
C GLU A 47 -2.73 16.92 -9.55
N GLY A 48 -1.87 17.66 -8.85
CA GLY A 48 -2.18 19.01 -8.37
C GLY A 48 -2.62 19.98 -9.47
N LYS A 49 -2.12 19.80 -10.70
CA LYS A 49 -2.54 20.62 -11.86
C LYS A 49 -3.92 20.21 -12.38
N ILE A 50 -4.26 18.92 -12.30
CA ILE A 50 -5.55 18.38 -12.73
C ILE A 50 -6.65 18.73 -11.72
N LEU A 51 -6.36 18.73 -10.41
CA LEU A 51 -7.29 19.14 -9.36
C LEU A 51 -7.88 20.54 -9.62
N ALA A 52 -7.06 21.48 -10.09
CA ALA A 52 -7.52 22.81 -10.46
C ALA A 52 -8.56 22.79 -11.60
N GLN A 53 -8.41 21.87 -12.56
CA GLN A 53 -9.35 21.71 -13.67
C GLN A 53 -10.68 21.11 -13.21
N TYR A 54 -10.66 20.12 -12.31
CA TYR A 54 -11.88 19.58 -11.72
C TYR A 54 -12.66 20.63 -10.91
N ARG A 55 -11.97 21.50 -10.15
CA ARG A 55 -12.63 22.62 -9.44
C ARG A 55 -13.32 23.57 -10.40
N VAL A 56 -12.64 24.00 -11.46
CA VAL A 56 -13.23 24.86 -12.50
C VAL A 56 -14.42 24.18 -13.18
N LEU A 57 -14.35 22.88 -13.42
CA LEU A 57 -15.46 22.12 -13.98
C LEU A 57 -16.66 22.08 -13.01
N ALA A 58 -16.44 21.79 -11.73
CA ALA A 58 -17.49 21.79 -10.71
C ALA A 58 -18.18 23.16 -10.61
N GLU A 59 -17.41 24.25 -10.59
CA GLU A 59 -17.94 25.62 -10.56
C GLU A 59 -18.82 25.92 -11.79
N LYS A 60 -18.39 25.51 -12.98
CA LYS A 60 -19.16 25.68 -14.22
C LYS A 60 -20.46 24.87 -14.25
N LEU A 61 -20.48 23.73 -13.58
CA LEU A 61 -21.64 22.84 -13.50
C LEU A 61 -22.67 23.27 -12.44
N GLY A 62 -22.35 24.25 -11.59
CA GLY A 62 -23.27 24.83 -10.60
C GLY A 62 -23.81 23.79 -9.62
N SER A 63 -25.12 23.82 -9.34
CA SER A 63 -25.77 22.88 -8.40
C SER A 63 -26.33 21.61 -9.08
N SER A 64 -25.79 21.22 -10.23
CA SER A 64 -26.27 20.05 -10.97
C SER A 64 -25.83 18.72 -10.34
N SER A 65 -26.52 17.63 -10.69
CA SER A 65 -26.09 16.27 -10.33
C SER A 65 -24.68 15.94 -10.85
N ALA A 66 -24.32 16.47 -12.03
CA ALA A 66 -22.97 16.34 -12.58
C ALA A 66 -21.93 17.07 -11.71
N ALA A 67 -22.26 18.23 -11.13
CA ALA A 67 -21.36 18.91 -10.19
C ALA A 67 -21.10 18.09 -8.93
N ASN A 68 -22.10 17.34 -8.44
CA ASN A 68 -21.92 16.41 -7.32
C ASN A 68 -20.95 15.28 -7.69
N LEU A 69 -21.10 14.67 -8.88
CA LEU A 69 -20.16 13.64 -9.35
C LEU A 69 -18.73 14.18 -9.47
N VAL A 70 -18.56 15.38 -10.03
CA VAL A 70 -17.24 16.02 -10.13
C VAL A 70 -16.67 16.34 -8.74
N SER A 71 -17.52 16.69 -7.77
CA SER A 71 -17.08 16.91 -6.38
C SER A 71 -16.61 15.61 -5.72
N HIS A 72 -17.25 14.47 -6.03
CA HIS A 72 -16.77 13.15 -5.60
C HIS A 72 -15.40 12.83 -6.20
N ILE A 73 -15.23 13.01 -7.52
CA ILE A 73 -13.93 12.83 -8.19
C ILE A 73 -12.87 13.72 -7.53
N LEU A 74 -13.17 15.00 -7.31
CA LEU A 74 -12.24 15.93 -6.67
C LEU A 74 -11.79 15.45 -5.29
N THR A 75 -12.72 14.93 -4.49
CA THR A 75 -12.41 14.40 -3.16
C THR A 75 -11.47 13.19 -3.23
N GLU A 76 -11.71 12.27 -4.17
CA GLU A 76 -10.86 11.10 -4.38
C GLU A 76 -9.45 11.51 -4.85
N GLU A 77 -9.35 12.43 -5.81
CA GLU A 77 -8.07 12.92 -6.33
C GLU A 77 -7.27 13.68 -5.26
N GLU A 78 -7.92 14.42 -4.36
CA GLU A 78 -7.26 15.06 -3.22
C GLU A 78 -6.68 14.03 -2.23
N LEU A 79 -7.40 12.92 -2.01
CA LEU A 79 -6.92 11.81 -1.20
C LEU A 79 -5.78 11.04 -1.87
N HIS A 80 -5.85 10.81 -3.19
CA HIS A 80 -4.76 10.20 -3.97
C HIS A 80 -3.48 11.05 -3.89
N HIS A 81 -3.61 12.36 -4.06
CA HIS A 81 -2.49 13.28 -3.91
C HIS A 81 -1.84 13.17 -2.53
N LEU A 82 -2.65 13.19 -1.46
CA LEU A 82 -2.15 13.04 -0.09
C LEU A 82 -1.47 11.68 0.13
N LEU A 83 -2.05 10.61 -0.39
CA LEU A 83 -1.50 9.26 -0.29
C LEU A 83 -0.12 9.17 -0.95
N LEU A 84 0.04 9.66 -2.17
CA LEU A 84 1.32 9.64 -2.89
C LEU A 84 2.42 10.42 -2.16
N ARG A 85 2.09 11.60 -1.63
CA ARG A 85 3.02 12.39 -0.81
C ARG A 85 3.43 11.66 0.45
N THR A 86 2.48 11.03 1.12
CA THR A 86 2.71 10.26 2.35
C THR A 86 3.61 9.05 2.05
N LEU A 87 3.35 8.33 0.96
CA LEU A 87 4.19 7.20 0.52
C LEU A 87 5.61 7.65 0.14
N ALA A 88 5.75 8.76 -0.58
CA ALA A 88 7.07 9.30 -0.93
C ALA A 88 7.88 9.70 0.31
N LYS A 89 7.22 10.35 1.28
CA LYS A 89 7.82 10.69 2.57
C LYS A 89 8.25 9.43 3.33
N TRP A 90 7.35 8.46 3.46
CA TRP A 90 7.64 7.18 4.11
C TRP A 90 8.82 6.47 3.44
N LEU A 91 8.88 6.41 2.11
CA LEU A 91 9.99 5.80 1.38
C LEU A 91 11.34 6.45 1.68
N ARG A 92 11.40 7.76 1.94
CA ARG A 92 12.63 8.47 2.33
C ARG A 92 13.01 8.24 3.79
N GLU A 93 12.02 8.26 4.67
CA GLU A 93 12.22 8.20 6.12
C GLU A 93 12.31 6.76 6.65
N ALA A 94 11.85 5.78 5.87
CA ALA A 94 11.84 4.38 6.27
C ALA A 94 13.27 3.93 6.67
N PRO A 95 13.41 3.27 7.84
CA PRO A 95 14.67 2.67 8.25
C PRO A 95 15.19 1.71 7.18
N SER A 96 16.51 1.69 6.98
CA SER A 96 17.15 0.74 6.05
C SER A 96 17.11 -0.72 6.53
N GLN A 97 16.68 -0.94 7.79
CA GLN A 97 16.40 -2.26 8.34
C GLN A 97 14.90 -2.52 8.24
N GLN A 98 14.52 -3.71 7.74
CA GLN A 98 13.14 -4.18 7.78
C GLN A 98 12.73 -4.28 9.25
N GLU A 99 12.00 -3.29 9.75
CA GLU A 99 11.32 -3.43 11.04
C GLU A 99 10.33 -4.59 10.95
N PRO A 100 10.15 -5.36 12.03
CA PRO A 100 9.08 -6.33 12.12
C PRO A 100 7.75 -5.66 11.75
N CYS A 101 7.00 -6.25 10.81
CA CYS A 101 5.73 -5.69 10.36
C CYS A 101 4.68 -5.65 11.49
N THR A 102 4.92 -6.41 12.56
CA THR A 102 4.12 -6.46 13.78
C THR A 102 4.97 -6.11 15.00
N PRO A 103 4.49 -5.25 15.91
CA PRO A 103 5.16 -5.02 17.18
C PRO A 103 5.25 -6.32 18.00
N PRO A 104 6.29 -6.47 18.84
CA PRO A 104 6.64 -7.75 19.49
C PRO A 104 5.59 -8.30 20.47
N ASP A 105 4.62 -7.49 20.91
CA ASP A 105 3.61 -7.86 21.91
C ASP A 105 2.19 -7.93 21.35
N VAL A 106 2.02 -7.93 20.03
CA VAL A 106 0.68 -7.96 19.42
C VAL A 106 0.20 -9.40 19.19
N ASP A 107 -1.04 -9.67 19.58
CA ASP A 107 -1.72 -10.91 19.26
C ASP A 107 -1.97 -11.00 17.74
N ARG A 108 -1.09 -11.73 17.05
CA ARG A 108 -1.19 -11.99 15.62
C ARG A 108 -2.51 -12.68 15.25
N ALA A 109 -3.03 -13.56 16.09
CA ALA A 109 -4.29 -14.25 15.80
C ALA A 109 -5.46 -13.26 15.86
N GLU A 110 -5.44 -12.33 16.80
CA GLU A 110 -6.41 -11.23 16.86
C GLU A 110 -6.34 -10.33 15.61
N LEU A 111 -5.14 -9.91 15.20
CA LEU A 111 -4.98 -9.08 13.99
C LEU A 111 -5.48 -9.79 12.72
N LEU A 112 -5.18 -11.08 12.57
CA LEU A 112 -5.68 -11.87 11.44
C LEU A 112 -7.20 -12.00 11.48
N ARG A 113 -7.79 -12.20 12.67
CA ARG A 113 -9.25 -12.24 12.84
C ARG A 113 -9.90 -10.92 12.44
N LEU A 114 -9.36 -9.79 12.91
CA LEU A 114 -9.86 -8.45 12.55
C LEU A 114 -9.72 -8.17 11.06
N THR A 115 -8.58 -8.53 10.46
CA THR A 115 -8.35 -8.36 9.01
C THR A 115 -9.36 -9.18 8.20
N ALA A 116 -9.63 -10.42 8.59
CA ALA A 116 -10.63 -11.26 7.94
C ALA A 116 -12.07 -10.72 8.10
N GLU A 117 -12.40 -10.15 9.26
CA GLU A 117 -13.69 -9.51 9.51
C GLU A 117 -13.90 -8.30 8.60
N LEU A 118 -12.89 -7.44 8.45
CA LEU A 118 -12.93 -6.31 7.51
C LEU A 118 -13.00 -6.77 6.06
N GLN A 119 -12.24 -7.79 5.66
CA GLN A 119 -12.33 -8.34 4.30
C GLN A 119 -13.72 -8.86 3.97
N LYS A 120 -14.37 -9.51 4.94
CA LYS A 120 -15.76 -9.97 4.79
C LYS A 120 -16.70 -8.79 4.64
N HIS A 121 -16.53 -7.74 5.44
CA HIS A 121 -17.32 -6.52 5.32
C HIS A 121 -17.21 -5.88 3.92
N GLU A 122 -16.01 -5.80 3.33
CA GLU A 122 -15.83 -5.29 1.97
C GLU A 122 -16.60 -6.13 0.93
N LEU A 123 -16.60 -7.46 1.06
CA LEU A 123 -17.35 -8.35 0.16
C LEU A 123 -18.87 -8.18 0.31
N GLU A 124 -19.36 -7.99 1.54
CA GLU A 124 -20.76 -7.70 1.82
C GLU A 124 -21.19 -6.36 1.20
N THR A 125 -20.33 -5.33 1.31
CA THR A 125 -20.56 -4.02 0.68
C THR A 125 -20.63 -4.12 -0.84
N ILE A 126 -19.72 -4.88 -1.47
CA ILE A 126 -19.76 -5.14 -2.91
C ILE A 126 -21.09 -5.78 -3.32
N ALA A 127 -21.52 -6.82 -2.59
CA ALA A 127 -22.77 -7.50 -2.87
C ALA A 127 -23.98 -6.54 -2.71
N ALA A 128 -24.02 -5.79 -1.61
CA ALA A 128 -25.08 -4.82 -1.33
C ALA A 128 -25.16 -3.73 -2.41
N CYS A 129 -24.04 -3.17 -2.86
CA CYS A 129 -24.01 -2.16 -3.91
C CYS A 129 -24.51 -2.72 -5.25
N ARG A 130 -24.09 -3.94 -5.62
CA ARG A 130 -24.57 -4.62 -6.84
C ARG A 130 -26.07 -4.89 -6.79
N THR A 131 -26.58 -5.34 -5.63
CA THR A 131 -28.02 -5.54 -5.41
C THR A 131 -28.79 -4.22 -5.51
N ALA A 132 -28.34 -3.18 -4.81
CA ALA A 132 -28.96 -1.86 -4.85
C ALA A 132 -29.02 -1.32 -6.29
N LYS A 133 -27.92 -1.46 -7.04
CA LYS A 133 -27.85 -1.05 -8.44
C LYS A 133 -28.87 -1.79 -9.31
N SER A 134 -29.04 -3.09 -9.12
CA SER A 134 -30.02 -3.90 -9.88
C SER A 134 -31.48 -3.53 -9.60
N GLN A 135 -31.73 -2.86 -8.47
CA GLN A 135 -33.05 -2.43 -8.02
C GLN A 135 -33.33 -0.94 -8.30
N LEU A 136 -32.38 -0.22 -8.89
CA LEU A 136 -32.55 1.20 -9.19
C LEU A 136 -33.62 1.41 -10.28
N PRO A 137 -34.54 2.37 -10.08
CA PRO A 137 -35.41 2.85 -11.15
C PRO A 137 -34.60 3.40 -12.33
N ALA A 138 -35.16 3.33 -13.55
CA ALA A 138 -34.46 3.73 -14.77
C ALA A 138 -34.03 5.21 -14.76
N GLU A 139 -34.84 6.08 -14.16
CA GLU A 139 -34.58 7.52 -13.97
C GLU A 139 -33.40 7.83 -13.04
N HIS A 140 -32.93 6.83 -12.29
CA HIS A 140 -31.86 6.94 -11.30
C HIS A 140 -30.65 6.08 -11.65
N ALA A 141 -30.79 5.19 -12.64
CA ALA A 141 -29.79 4.18 -12.99
C ALA A 141 -28.47 4.77 -13.47
N GLU A 142 -28.48 5.92 -14.15
CA GLU A 142 -27.24 6.55 -14.65
C GLU A 142 -26.43 7.14 -13.49
N LEU A 143 -26.99 8.13 -12.78
CA LEU A 143 -26.28 8.82 -11.69
C LEU A 143 -25.91 7.88 -10.53
N PHE A 144 -26.91 7.22 -9.94
CA PHE A 144 -26.68 6.39 -8.75
C PHE A 144 -26.04 5.06 -9.12
N GLY A 145 -26.29 4.54 -10.33
CA GLY A 145 -25.61 3.34 -10.80
C GLY A 145 -24.10 3.56 -10.95
N THR A 146 -23.67 4.71 -11.49
CA THR A 146 -22.24 5.05 -11.58
C THR A 146 -21.62 5.21 -10.19
N LEU A 147 -22.29 5.86 -9.24
CA LEU A 147 -21.78 5.98 -7.87
C LEU A 147 -21.65 4.62 -7.18
N LEU A 148 -22.63 3.74 -7.33
CA LEU A 148 -22.57 2.38 -6.76
C LEU A 148 -21.46 1.54 -7.42
N GLU A 149 -21.18 1.73 -8.70
CA GLU A 149 -20.04 1.10 -9.37
C GLU A 149 -18.71 1.61 -8.81
N ALA A 150 -18.57 2.92 -8.60
CA ALA A 150 -17.37 3.50 -7.97
C ALA A 150 -17.14 2.93 -6.57
N MET A 151 -18.20 2.82 -5.75
CA MET A 151 -18.13 2.20 -4.41
C MET A 151 -17.72 0.72 -4.46
N VAL A 152 -18.16 -0.03 -5.47
CA VAL A 152 -17.71 -1.43 -5.68
C VAL A 152 -16.22 -1.47 -5.96
N LEU A 153 -15.71 -0.59 -6.83
CA LEU A 153 -14.28 -0.52 -7.12
C LEU A 153 -13.45 -0.15 -5.89
N ASP A 154 -13.95 0.78 -5.07
CA ASP A 154 -13.30 1.19 -3.82
C ASP A 154 -13.24 0.05 -2.79
N SER A 155 -14.34 -0.69 -2.63
CA SER A 155 -14.41 -1.87 -1.75
C SER A 155 -13.48 -2.99 -2.24
N GLU A 156 -13.38 -3.20 -3.56
CA GLU A 156 -12.42 -4.14 -4.14
C GLU A 156 -10.96 -3.73 -3.86
N LYS A 157 -10.66 -2.43 -3.94
CA LYS A 157 -9.35 -1.87 -3.55
C LYS A 157 -9.06 -2.16 -2.09
N HIS A 158 -9.98 -1.86 -1.17
CA HIS A 158 -9.80 -2.14 0.26
C HIS A 158 -9.59 -3.62 0.56
N HIS A 159 -10.39 -4.49 -0.05
CA HIS A 159 -10.24 -5.94 0.11
C HIS A 159 -8.85 -6.44 -0.30
N ARG A 160 -8.30 -5.92 -1.42
CA ARG A 160 -6.93 -6.24 -1.89
C ARG A 160 -5.86 -5.71 -0.93
N LEU A 161 -6.02 -4.50 -0.40
CA LEU A 161 -5.09 -3.94 0.58
C LEU A 161 -5.09 -4.75 1.88
N LEU A 162 -6.26 -5.12 2.38
CA LEU A 162 -6.39 -5.99 3.56
C LEU A 162 -5.79 -7.38 3.32
N ALA A 163 -5.91 -7.92 2.10
CA ALA A 163 -5.24 -9.18 1.75
C ALA A 163 -3.72 -9.05 1.83
N ALA A 164 -3.15 -7.94 1.36
CA ALA A 164 -1.72 -7.66 1.51
C ALA A 164 -1.33 -7.57 2.99
N VAL A 165 -2.11 -6.87 3.82
CA VAL A 165 -1.89 -6.82 5.28
C VAL A 165 -1.84 -8.23 5.87
N ALA A 166 -2.82 -9.09 5.56
CA ALA A 166 -2.84 -10.47 6.06
C ALA A 166 -1.59 -11.29 5.69
N THR A 167 -0.96 -11.01 4.53
CA THR A 167 0.29 -11.68 4.13
C THR A 167 1.54 -11.15 4.86
N MET A 168 1.45 -9.95 5.43
CA MET A 168 2.53 -9.27 6.14
C MET A 168 2.50 -9.52 7.65
N LEU A 169 1.33 -9.83 8.21
CA LEU A 169 1.15 -10.25 9.59
C LEU A 169 1.78 -11.62 9.82
#